data_AF-A0A1I7UJB6-F1
#
_entry.id   AF-A0A1I7UJB6-F1
#
_cell.length_a   1.000
_cell.length_b   1.000
_cell.length_c   1.000
_cell.angle_alpha   90.00
_cell.angle_beta   90.00
_cell.angle_gamma   90.00
#
_symmetry.space_group_name_H-M   'P 1'
#
loop_
_entity.id
_entity.type
_entity.pdbx_description
1 polymer ?
#
loop_
_entity_poly.entity_id
_entity_poly.type
_entity_poly.pdbx_seq_one_letter_code
_entity_poly.pdbx_strand_id
1 'polypeptide(L)'
;MDSFGQRNSVLTSITQLLIFSPVVVQRQCLNSLECIFGSFTPSNVEVPKIIRNLLVVVGKVIQLQVRDKAAHTVVTVHLCSSVLNAPQSWRVDKSIDMDIGRQTALLVDNLCNGAYSTEWSLATKAELANCLLSLIQMPESVSYTETLSTGGKSKAVAVVGSKRFWTAISSLALIKDKSWLELSERWKTVQDEEDQEPILLCENHDDGHTVAQVFCVDCDVALCKECFTVMHLHKKNRNHGVKNLAQSSTQHDINIHQGCARMKFLNFLILFHGEALNGMVEVAADILFPSTSSLQPVMQDSAAFLGVHPMTCRFCGNHVPIADQNLDGTCTHEDCVNYAKTACQVMHTCNHFCGGIRNEEDCLPCMTCKKSEATQDGDDVCVICFTERLGAAPCISLGCGHIFHFHCVRMILERRWNGPRIVFRFMHCPLCIQPIEHKGLQDLIEPLKAIRQEVVDKAKMRLEYDGLLGSPALTDPRSDFYNQPEEYALDRYMYVLCHKCKKAYFGGESRCQAALDTSQFNPEELLCGGCSDTSGVQVCPRHGVEYLEYKCRFCCSIAVYFCFGTTHFCAPCHDDFQRLMSLPKNLLPACPVGPRSTPMEEGACPLKMKHPPTGEEFAMGCGICRNISTF
;
A
#
# COMPACT_ATOMS: atom_id res chain seq x y z
N MET A 1 40.88 -30.69 17.47
CA MET A 1 41.12 -31.11 16.08
C MET A 1 40.06 -30.43 15.25
N ASP A 2 40.44 -29.27 14.72
CA ASP A 2 39.66 -28.40 13.85
C ASP A 2 39.19 -29.15 12.61
N SER A 3 37.88 -29.32 12.48
CA SER A 3 37.26 -29.57 11.18
C SER A 3 37.05 -28.20 10.52
N PHE A 4 37.87 -27.93 9.52
CA PHE A 4 37.80 -26.75 8.66
C PHE A 4 36.36 -26.48 8.16
N GLY A 5 35.76 -25.41 8.67
CA GLY A 5 35.10 -24.39 7.84
C GLY A 5 33.82 -24.72 7.06
N GLN A 6 33.10 -25.81 7.34
CA GLN A 6 31.82 -26.06 6.66
C GLN A 6 30.69 -25.28 7.35
N ARG A 7 30.35 -24.10 6.82
CA ARG A 7 29.17 -23.33 7.23
C ARG A 7 27.92 -24.19 7.06
N ASN A 8 27.01 -24.15 8.04
CA ASN A 8 25.78 -24.93 7.97
C ASN A 8 24.87 -24.38 6.87
N SER A 9 24.53 -25.22 5.90
CA SER A 9 23.77 -24.86 4.70
C SER A 9 22.26 -25.05 4.84
N VAL A 10 21.77 -25.52 5.99
CA VAL A 10 20.34 -25.82 6.21
C VAL A 10 19.48 -24.55 6.04
N LEU A 11 19.82 -23.46 6.73
CA LEU A 11 19.09 -22.19 6.60
C LEU A 11 19.12 -21.66 5.17
N THR A 12 20.28 -21.73 4.51
CA THR A 12 20.44 -21.35 3.11
C THR A 12 19.53 -22.17 2.18
N SER A 13 19.42 -23.47 2.42
CA SER A 13 18.60 -24.38 1.60
C SER A 13 17.10 -24.13 1.81
N ILE A 14 16.65 -23.94 3.06
CA ILE A 14 15.24 -23.66 3.37
C ILE A 14 14.83 -22.30 2.81
N THR A 15 15.65 -21.26 2.99
CA THR A 15 15.39 -19.94 2.40
C THR A 15 15.41 -19.95 0.87
N GLN A 16 16.20 -20.83 0.25
CA GLN A 16 16.20 -21.00 -1.20
C GLN A 16 14.93 -21.70 -1.70
N LEU A 17 14.42 -22.72 -0.98
CA LEU A 17 13.15 -23.37 -1.30
C LEU A 17 11.98 -22.38 -1.26
N LEU A 18 11.98 -21.48 -0.27
CA LEU A 18 10.94 -20.46 -0.10
C LEU A 18 10.72 -19.60 -1.38
N ILE A 19 11.77 -19.38 -2.18
CA ILE A 19 11.74 -18.56 -3.40
C ILE A 19 10.83 -19.15 -4.50
N PHE A 20 10.64 -20.47 -4.57
CA PHE A 20 10.03 -21.11 -5.74
C PHE A 20 9.09 -22.28 -5.46
N SER A 21 9.04 -22.79 -4.23
CA SER A 21 8.18 -23.91 -3.87
C SER A 21 6.68 -23.55 -3.91
N PRO A 22 5.76 -24.53 -3.98
CA PRO A 22 4.32 -24.28 -3.85
C PRO A 22 3.96 -23.66 -2.49
N VAL A 23 2.86 -22.90 -2.41
CA VAL A 23 2.42 -22.15 -1.22
C VAL A 23 2.41 -22.98 0.07
N VAL A 24 1.96 -24.24 -0.01
CA VAL A 24 1.93 -25.16 1.15
C VAL A 24 3.34 -25.41 1.70
N VAL A 25 4.32 -25.62 0.81
CA VAL A 25 5.71 -25.86 1.18
C VAL A 25 6.35 -24.56 1.68
N GLN A 26 6.05 -23.42 1.05
CA GLN A 26 6.52 -22.11 1.52
C GLN A 26 6.08 -21.82 2.95
N ARG A 27 4.82 -22.13 3.28
CA ARG A 27 4.32 -21.98 4.65
C ARG A 27 5.04 -22.88 5.63
N GLN A 28 5.33 -24.12 5.25
CA GLN A 28 6.13 -25.04 6.07
C GLN A 28 7.57 -24.54 6.25
N CYS A 29 8.19 -23.99 5.19
CA CYS A 29 9.53 -23.40 5.26
C CYS A 29 9.55 -22.23 6.26
N LEU A 30 8.57 -21.32 6.21
CA LEU A 30 8.47 -20.20 7.15
C LEU A 30 8.32 -20.66 8.60
N ASN A 31 7.36 -21.56 8.87
CA ASN A 31 7.17 -22.12 10.21
C ASN A 31 8.45 -22.83 10.71
N SER A 32 9.18 -23.51 9.80
CA SER A 32 10.43 -24.19 10.16
C SER A 32 11.52 -23.18 10.49
N LEU A 33 11.69 -22.13 9.67
CA LEU A 33 12.65 -21.05 9.91
C LEU A 33 12.40 -20.37 11.25
N GLU A 34 11.14 -20.05 11.55
CA GLU A 34 10.74 -19.42 12.81
C GLU A 34 11.18 -20.22 14.04
N CYS A 35 11.18 -21.55 13.97
CA CYS A 35 11.59 -22.42 15.08
C CYS A 35 13.11 -22.61 15.17
N ILE A 36 13.80 -22.70 14.03
CA ILE A 36 15.20 -23.15 14.01
C ILE A 36 16.21 -22.01 14.04
N PHE A 37 15.84 -20.76 13.74
CA PHE A 37 16.79 -19.62 13.73
C PHE A 37 17.56 -19.48 15.04
N GLY A 38 16.90 -19.69 16.19
CA GLY A 38 17.53 -19.65 17.52
C GLY A 38 18.55 -20.76 17.77
N SER A 39 18.59 -21.81 16.94
CA SER A 39 19.57 -22.91 17.03
C SER A 39 20.88 -22.63 16.28
N PHE A 40 20.97 -21.51 15.54
CA PHE A 40 22.16 -21.14 14.77
C PHE A 40 22.74 -19.82 15.25
N THR A 41 24.07 -19.69 15.18
CA THR A 41 24.76 -18.41 15.33
C THR A 41 25.10 -17.82 13.95
N PRO A 42 25.05 -16.48 13.76
CA PRO A 42 25.42 -15.82 12.51
C PRO A 42 26.82 -16.17 12.01
N SER A 43 27.77 -16.46 12.91
CA SER A 43 29.15 -16.86 12.56
C SER A 43 29.24 -18.18 11.79
N ASN A 44 28.27 -19.08 12.00
CA ASN A 44 28.31 -20.46 11.52
C ASN A 44 27.53 -20.68 10.21
N VAL A 45 26.94 -19.61 9.66
CA VAL A 45 26.05 -19.66 8.49
C VAL A 45 26.37 -18.54 7.50
N GLU A 46 25.84 -18.63 6.28
CA GLU A 46 26.01 -17.60 5.25
C GLU A 46 24.93 -16.52 5.36
N VAL A 47 25.04 -15.64 6.36
CA VAL A 47 24.07 -14.56 6.61
C VAL A 47 23.71 -13.76 5.34
N PRO A 48 24.68 -13.28 4.52
CA PRO A 48 24.34 -12.53 3.32
C PRO A 48 23.45 -13.29 2.34
N LYS A 49 23.64 -14.60 2.22
CA LYS A 49 22.86 -15.45 1.30
C LYS A 49 21.47 -15.71 1.85
N ILE A 50 21.36 -15.97 3.15
CA ILE A 50 20.08 -16.17 3.86
C ILE A 50 19.22 -14.91 3.73
N ILE A 51 19.75 -13.76 4.12
CA ILE A 51 19.01 -12.49 4.08
C ILE A 51 18.62 -12.12 2.65
N ARG A 52 19.52 -12.25 1.67
CA ARG A 52 19.17 -11.99 0.26
C ARG A 52 18.10 -12.93 -0.29
N ASN A 53 18.07 -14.20 0.10
CA ASN A 53 17.01 -15.11 -0.28
C ASN A 53 15.65 -14.64 0.27
N LEU A 54 15.60 -14.22 1.55
CA LEU A 54 14.39 -13.66 2.17
C LEU A 54 13.96 -12.36 1.46
N LEU A 55 14.92 -11.47 1.15
CA LEU A 55 14.65 -10.24 0.40
C LEU A 55 14.08 -10.49 -1.00
N VAL A 56 14.50 -11.56 -1.69
CA VAL A 56 13.92 -11.92 -3.00
C VAL A 56 12.46 -12.34 -2.84
N VAL A 57 12.11 -13.09 -1.78
CA VAL A 57 10.72 -13.49 -1.51
C VAL A 57 9.86 -12.25 -1.23
N VAL A 58 10.35 -11.31 -0.43
CA VAL A 58 9.69 -10.02 -0.20
C VAL A 58 9.59 -9.22 -1.51
N GLY A 59 10.67 -9.10 -2.26
CA GLY A 59 10.72 -8.35 -3.51
C GLY A 59 9.75 -8.86 -4.60
N LYS A 60 9.42 -10.16 -4.60
CA LYS A 60 8.45 -10.74 -5.53
C LYS A 60 7.01 -10.30 -5.28
N VAL A 61 6.67 -9.88 -4.06
CA VAL A 61 5.34 -9.38 -3.70
C VAL A 61 5.26 -7.85 -3.70
N ILE A 62 6.40 -7.16 -3.91
CA ILE A 62 6.43 -5.71 -3.98
C ILE A 62 5.75 -5.22 -5.26
N GLN A 63 4.90 -4.20 -5.12
CA GLN A 63 4.30 -3.47 -6.23
C GLN A 63 4.87 -2.06 -6.31
N LEU A 64 5.53 -1.73 -7.42
CA LEU A 64 6.05 -0.39 -7.67
C LEU A 64 5.29 0.30 -8.78
N GLN A 65 4.95 1.56 -8.56
CA GLN A 65 4.38 2.43 -9.58
C GLN A 65 5.49 3.34 -10.14
N VAL A 66 5.87 3.12 -11.38
CA VAL A 66 6.88 3.93 -12.07
C VAL A 66 6.17 5.06 -12.79
N ARG A 67 6.44 6.30 -12.36
CA ARG A 67 5.84 7.51 -12.94
C ARG A 67 6.84 8.21 -13.87
N ASP A 68 6.42 8.43 -15.10
CA ASP A 68 7.10 9.31 -16.04
C ASP A 68 6.37 10.68 -16.07
N LYS A 69 7.05 11.71 -15.54
CA LYS A 69 6.51 13.09 -15.46
C LYS A 69 6.31 13.72 -16.84
N ALA A 70 7.17 13.42 -17.80
CA ALA A 70 7.10 14.01 -19.14
C ALA A 70 5.97 13.37 -19.95
N ALA A 71 5.81 12.05 -19.83
CA ALA A 71 4.78 11.31 -20.54
C ALA A 71 3.41 11.31 -19.84
N HIS A 72 3.32 11.79 -18.59
CA HIS A 72 2.12 11.65 -17.75
C HIS A 72 1.61 10.20 -17.63
N THR A 73 2.53 9.23 -17.64
CA THR A 73 2.18 7.80 -17.54
C THR A 73 2.62 7.23 -16.21
N VAL A 74 1.81 6.29 -15.69
CA VAL A 74 2.13 5.48 -14.52
C VAL A 74 2.05 4.02 -14.93
N VAL A 75 3.13 3.28 -14.72
CA VAL A 75 3.21 1.85 -15.04
C VAL A 75 3.44 1.07 -13.76
N THR A 76 2.60 0.08 -13.51
CA THR A 76 2.82 -0.87 -12.41
C THR A 76 3.86 -1.90 -12.80
N VAL A 77 4.82 -2.13 -11.93
CA VAL A 77 6.00 -2.96 -12.15
C VAL A 77 6.17 -3.92 -10.97
N HIS A 78 6.44 -5.18 -11.29
CA HIS A 78 6.81 -6.23 -10.34
C HIS A 78 8.18 -6.82 -10.68
N LEU A 79 8.85 -7.42 -9.69
CA LEU A 79 10.14 -8.08 -9.89
C LEU A 79 10.08 -9.11 -11.01
N CYS A 80 9.05 -9.96 -11.02
CA CYS A 80 8.90 -11.04 -11.99
C CYS A 80 8.67 -10.54 -13.43
N SER A 81 8.12 -9.33 -13.62
CA SER A 81 7.83 -8.76 -14.93
C SER A 81 8.98 -7.91 -15.50
N SER A 82 9.95 -7.52 -14.67
CA SER A 82 10.80 -6.35 -14.98
C SER A 82 12.30 -6.64 -15.00
N VAL A 83 12.76 -7.73 -14.38
CA VAL A 83 14.18 -8.09 -14.39
C VAL A 83 14.51 -8.92 -15.63
N LEU A 84 15.16 -8.30 -16.63
CA LEU A 84 15.56 -8.97 -17.88
C LEU A 84 16.71 -9.97 -17.70
N ASN A 85 17.57 -9.77 -16.68
CA ASN A 85 18.77 -10.57 -16.41
C ASN A 85 18.82 -11.08 -14.95
N ALA A 86 17.72 -11.68 -14.49
CA ALA A 86 17.65 -12.21 -13.12
C ALA A 86 18.55 -13.45 -12.95
N PRO A 87 19.22 -13.63 -11.81
CA PRO A 87 19.89 -14.90 -11.50
C PRO A 87 18.88 -16.06 -11.59
N GLN A 88 19.28 -17.19 -12.19
CA GLN A 88 18.42 -18.39 -12.26
C GLN A 88 17.92 -18.85 -10.88
N SER A 89 18.70 -18.58 -9.82
CA SER A 89 18.34 -18.87 -8.44
C SER A 89 17.10 -18.12 -7.93
N TRP A 90 16.75 -16.98 -8.55
CA TRP A 90 15.58 -16.19 -8.14
C TRP A 90 14.26 -16.73 -8.67
N ARG A 91 14.31 -17.62 -9.68
CA ARG A 91 13.12 -18.29 -10.23
C ARG A 91 11.97 -17.31 -10.46
N VAL A 92 12.23 -16.26 -11.25
CA VAL A 92 11.24 -15.21 -11.56
C VAL A 92 10.02 -15.76 -12.30
N ASP A 93 10.12 -16.99 -12.83
CA ASP A 93 9.01 -17.78 -13.36
C ASP A 93 7.98 -18.22 -12.31
N LYS A 94 8.30 -18.12 -11.02
CA LYS A 94 7.43 -18.51 -9.90
C LYS A 94 7.00 -17.29 -9.09
N SER A 95 5.69 -17.05 -9.05
CA SER A 95 5.07 -16.03 -8.19
C SER A 95 5.08 -16.47 -6.72
N ILE A 96 4.99 -15.47 -5.83
CA ILE A 96 4.82 -15.64 -4.38
C ILE A 96 3.48 -15.03 -4.02
N ASP A 97 2.76 -15.67 -3.10
CA ASP A 97 1.53 -15.13 -2.55
C ASP A 97 1.81 -13.96 -1.58
N MET A 98 0.94 -12.95 -1.55
CA MET A 98 1.11 -11.76 -0.71
C MET A 98 1.27 -12.10 0.77
N ASP A 99 0.57 -13.13 1.28
CA ASP A 99 0.66 -13.53 2.68
C ASP A 99 2.04 -14.13 2.99
N ILE A 100 2.59 -14.96 2.10
CA ILE A 100 3.95 -15.51 2.23
C ILE A 100 4.97 -14.37 2.25
N GLY A 101 4.82 -13.36 1.39
CA GLY A 101 5.68 -12.19 1.38
C GLY A 101 5.63 -11.40 2.68
N ARG A 102 4.44 -11.12 3.21
CA ARG A 102 4.24 -10.44 4.51
C ARG A 102 4.80 -11.22 5.69
N GLN A 103 4.59 -12.53 5.73
CA GLN A 103 5.17 -13.38 6.77
C GLN A 103 6.70 -13.42 6.70
N THR A 104 7.26 -13.41 5.48
CA THR A 104 8.71 -13.31 5.31
C THR A 104 9.25 -11.97 5.81
N ALA A 105 8.56 -10.88 5.53
CA ALA A 105 8.89 -9.55 6.06
C ALA A 105 8.83 -9.53 7.60
N LEU A 106 7.80 -10.12 8.20
CA LEU A 106 7.67 -10.26 9.66
C LEU A 106 8.81 -11.10 10.27
N LEU A 107 9.21 -12.20 9.62
CA LEU A 107 10.35 -13.00 10.05
C LEU A 107 11.65 -12.19 10.06
N VAL A 108 11.89 -11.38 9.02
CA VAL A 108 13.05 -10.47 8.99
C VAL A 108 12.95 -9.40 10.07
N ASP A 109 11.76 -8.85 10.32
CA ASP A 109 11.53 -7.91 11.42
C ASP A 109 11.84 -8.53 12.79
N ASN A 110 11.42 -9.77 13.02
CA ASN A 110 11.74 -10.53 14.23
C ASN A 110 13.25 -10.75 14.39
N LEU A 111 13.98 -11.02 13.30
CA LEU A 111 15.43 -11.08 13.30
C LEU A 111 16.04 -9.72 13.69
N CYS A 112 15.57 -8.62 13.10
CA CYS A 112 16.01 -7.26 13.40
C CYS A 112 15.71 -6.83 14.85
N ASN A 113 14.58 -7.25 15.42
CA ASN A 113 14.19 -6.92 16.79
C ASN A 113 14.85 -7.81 17.85
N GLY A 114 15.68 -8.79 17.43
CA GLY A 114 16.43 -9.64 18.35
C GLY A 114 15.61 -10.75 19.01
N ALA A 115 14.51 -11.19 18.38
CA ALA A 115 13.66 -12.27 18.89
C ALA A 115 14.42 -13.60 19.08
N TYR A 116 15.53 -13.79 18.37
CA TYR A 116 16.38 -14.98 18.42
C TYR A 116 17.69 -14.74 19.18
N SER A 117 18.47 -13.75 18.75
CA SER A 117 19.67 -13.30 19.45
C SER A 117 20.04 -11.88 19.03
N THR A 118 20.82 -11.19 19.87
CA THR A 118 21.37 -9.85 19.55
C THR A 118 22.36 -9.90 18.38
N GLU A 119 23.11 -11.00 18.24
CA GLU A 119 24.01 -11.23 17.11
C GLU A 119 23.24 -11.29 15.78
N TRP A 120 22.10 -11.99 15.74
CA TRP A 120 21.23 -12.05 14.55
C TRP A 120 20.65 -10.69 14.21
N SER A 121 20.26 -9.90 15.22
CA SER A 121 19.79 -8.53 15.03
C SER A 121 20.83 -7.66 14.33
N LEU A 122 22.05 -7.63 14.84
CA LEU A 122 23.14 -6.83 14.27
C LEU A 122 23.52 -7.31 12.87
N ALA A 123 23.68 -8.61 12.67
CA ALA A 123 24.06 -9.18 11.38
C ALA A 123 23.00 -8.93 10.29
N THR A 124 21.71 -9.02 10.66
CA THR A 124 20.60 -8.78 9.74
C THR A 124 20.51 -7.30 9.37
N LYS A 125 20.56 -6.39 10.36
CA LYS A 125 20.55 -4.92 10.12
C LYS A 125 21.71 -4.48 9.23
N ALA A 126 22.92 -5.00 9.47
CA ALA A 126 24.09 -4.72 8.65
C ALA A 126 23.92 -5.19 7.20
N GLU A 127 23.39 -6.40 6.97
CA GLU A 127 23.17 -6.89 5.60
C GLU A 127 22.05 -6.14 4.87
N LEU A 128 20.99 -5.70 5.57
CA LEU A 128 19.95 -4.83 5.00
C LEU A 128 20.55 -3.49 4.53
N ALA A 129 21.39 -2.87 5.36
CA ALA A 129 22.12 -1.65 4.99
C ALA A 129 23.03 -1.89 3.78
N ASN A 130 23.82 -2.98 3.78
CA ASN A 130 24.69 -3.33 2.65
C ASN A 130 23.92 -3.54 1.34
N CYS A 131 22.74 -4.17 1.40
CA CYS A 131 21.87 -4.38 0.25
C CYS A 131 21.29 -3.06 -0.28
N LEU A 132 20.86 -2.15 0.60
CA LEU A 132 20.37 -0.83 0.21
C LEU A 132 21.48 -0.02 -0.47
N LEU A 133 22.65 0.07 0.15
CA LEU A 133 23.79 0.84 -0.34
C LEU A 133 24.42 0.26 -1.62
N SER A 134 24.11 -1.00 -1.95
CA SER A 134 24.54 -1.60 -3.23
C SER A 134 23.93 -0.90 -4.45
N LEU A 135 22.82 -0.17 -4.27
CA LEU A 135 22.23 0.67 -5.32
C LEU A 135 23.01 1.98 -5.51
N ILE A 136 23.58 2.52 -4.43
CA ILE A 136 24.29 3.80 -4.43
C ILE A 136 25.57 3.75 -5.27
N GLN A 137 26.33 2.66 -5.17
CA GLN A 137 27.61 2.48 -5.89
C GLN A 137 27.44 1.95 -7.33
N MET A 138 26.30 2.17 -7.97
CA MET A 138 26.13 1.82 -9.38
C MET A 138 27.01 2.77 -10.23
N PRO A 139 27.99 2.26 -11.00
CA PRO A 139 28.81 3.13 -11.83
C PRO A 139 27.93 3.89 -12.83
N GLU A 140 28.08 5.21 -12.92
CA GLU A 140 27.38 6.06 -13.91
C GLU A 140 27.54 5.53 -15.35
N SER A 141 28.61 4.78 -15.62
CA SER A 141 28.91 4.17 -16.93
C SER A 141 27.91 3.09 -17.38
N VAL A 142 27.18 2.44 -16.45
CA VAL A 142 26.11 1.48 -16.78
C VAL A 142 24.84 2.22 -17.24
N SER A 143 24.67 3.49 -16.86
CA SER A 143 23.54 4.33 -17.30
C SER A 143 23.68 4.84 -18.73
N TYR A 144 24.89 4.86 -19.32
CA TYR A 144 25.14 5.50 -20.61
C TYR A 144 25.35 4.52 -21.76
N THR A 145 25.84 3.30 -21.48
CA THR A 145 26.25 2.33 -22.52
C THR A 145 25.13 1.39 -22.97
N GLU A 146 24.14 1.07 -22.13
CA GLU A 146 22.98 0.24 -22.53
C GLU A 146 21.85 1.02 -23.23
N THR A 147 21.84 2.36 -23.11
CA THR A 147 20.81 3.24 -23.70
C THR A 147 20.98 3.49 -25.21
N LEU A 148 22.17 3.24 -25.77
CA LEU A 148 22.44 3.45 -27.20
C LEU A 148 22.12 2.22 -28.06
N SER A 149 22.00 1.03 -27.47
CA SER A 149 21.78 -0.23 -28.20
C SER A 149 20.33 -0.72 -28.20
N THR A 150 19.47 -0.19 -27.32
CA THR A 150 18.03 -0.51 -27.29
C THR A 150 17.21 0.76 -27.48
N GLY A 151 16.68 0.93 -28.70
CA GLY A 151 15.97 2.13 -29.13
C GLY A 151 15.03 2.72 -28.07
N GLY A 152 15.34 3.95 -27.64
CA GLY A 152 14.41 4.89 -27.02
C GLY A 152 13.70 4.43 -25.73
N LYS A 153 14.20 3.44 -24.98
CA LYS A 153 13.59 3.10 -23.68
C LYS A 153 14.05 4.07 -22.59
N SER A 154 13.11 4.61 -21.82
CA SER A 154 13.34 5.54 -20.71
C SER A 154 14.38 5.00 -19.72
N LYS A 155 15.29 5.87 -19.23
CA LYS A 155 16.32 5.56 -18.20
C LYS A 155 15.73 4.81 -16.99
N ALA A 156 14.44 5.03 -16.69
CA ALA A 156 13.67 4.33 -15.66
C ALA A 156 13.65 2.80 -15.82
N VAL A 157 13.50 2.33 -17.05
CA VAL A 157 13.33 0.91 -17.38
C VAL A 157 14.62 0.13 -17.14
N ALA A 158 15.78 0.76 -17.38
CA ALA A 158 17.09 0.15 -17.14
C ALA A 158 17.37 -0.03 -15.63
N VAL A 159 17.04 0.96 -14.79
CA VAL A 159 17.25 0.89 -13.34
C VAL A 159 16.35 -0.15 -12.68
N VAL A 160 15.06 -0.15 -13.04
CA VAL A 160 14.07 -1.12 -12.53
C VAL A 160 14.36 -2.55 -13.01
N GLY A 161 15.06 -2.70 -14.14
CA GLY A 161 15.55 -3.99 -14.64
C GLY A 161 16.75 -4.57 -13.89
N SER A 162 17.38 -3.81 -12.98
CA SER A 162 18.56 -4.26 -12.25
C SER A 162 18.22 -5.17 -11.07
N LYS A 163 18.98 -6.26 -10.91
CA LYS A 163 18.88 -7.12 -9.71
C LYS A 163 19.21 -6.36 -8.42
N ARG A 164 20.15 -5.41 -8.46
CA ARG A 164 20.56 -4.64 -7.27
C ARG A 164 19.43 -3.75 -6.78
N PHE A 165 18.66 -3.20 -7.72
CA PHE A 165 17.50 -2.37 -7.43
C PHE A 165 16.47 -3.14 -6.59
N TRP A 166 16.06 -4.34 -6.99
CA TRP A 166 15.05 -5.09 -6.25
C TRP A 166 15.51 -5.58 -4.87
N THR A 167 16.78 -5.95 -4.71
CA THR A 167 17.32 -6.24 -3.37
C THR A 167 17.37 -5.00 -2.50
N ALA A 168 17.74 -3.84 -3.06
CA ALA A 168 17.80 -2.58 -2.34
C ALA A 168 16.40 -2.09 -1.93
N ILE A 169 15.41 -2.17 -2.81
CA ILE A 169 14.01 -1.82 -2.50
C ILE A 169 13.44 -2.75 -1.44
N SER A 170 13.71 -4.04 -1.52
CA SER A 170 13.28 -5.00 -0.50
C SER A 170 13.93 -4.70 0.85
N SER A 171 15.17 -4.24 0.87
CA SER A 171 15.82 -3.77 2.10
C SER A 171 15.23 -2.46 2.60
N LEU A 172 14.96 -1.50 1.70
CA LEU A 172 14.32 -0.23 2.03
C LEU A 172 12.95 -0.43 2.69
N ALA A 173 12.20 -1.44 2.26
CA ALA A 173 10.92 -1.83 2.86
C ALA A 173 11.01 -2.28 4.32
N LEU A 174 12.17 -2.77 4.75
CA LEU A 174 12.37 -3.42 6.05
C LEU A 174 13.22 -2.59 7.03
N ILE A 175 13.92 -1.56 6.55
CA ILE A 175 14.69 -0.67 7.42
C ILE A 175 13.74 0.31 8.11
N LYS A 176 13.72 0.27 9.44
CA LYS A 176 12.85 1.11 10.27
C LYS A 176 13.53 2.37 10.81
N ASP A 177 14.86 2.37 10.87
CA ASP A 177 15.65 3.44 11.44
C ASP A 177 16.88 3.72 10.57
N LYS A 178 17.15 5.01 10.33
CA LYS A 178 18.30 5.50 9.58
C LYS A 178 19.62 5.10 10.25
N SER A 179 19.64 4.96 11.58
CA SER A 179 20.85 4.54 12.34
C SER A 179 21.41 3.19 11.87
N TRP A 180 20.58 2.34 11.25
CA TRP A 180 21.04 1.02 10.77
C TRP A 180 22.03 1.15 9.61
N LEU A 181 22.03 2.27 8.88
CA LEU A 181 22.96 2.51 7.78
C LEU A 181 24.41 2.62 8.28
N GLU A 182 24.61 3.14 9.49
CA GLU A 182 25.93 3.29 10.14
C GLU A 182 26.60 1.94 10.45
N LEU A 183 25.85 0.84 10.43
CA LEU A 183 26.38 -0.52 10.59
C LEU A 183 27.12 -1.00 9.32
N SER A 184 26.92 -0.35 8.18
CA SER A 184 27.64 -0.67 6.95
C SER A 184 28.95 0.12 6.88
N GLU A 185 30.06 -0.58 6.68
CA GLU A 185 31.35 0.07 6.37
C GLU A 185 31.25 0.96 5.13
N ARG A 186 30.39 0.59 4.16
CA ARG A 186 30.20 1.35 2.92
C ARG A 186 29.57 2.72 3.18
N TRP A 187 28.68 2.82 4.16
CA TRP A 187 28.07 4.10 4.52
C TRP A 187 29.13 5.06 5.08
N LYS A 188 30.04 4.53 5.93
CA LYS A 188 31.13 5.30 6.51
C LYS A 188 32.09 5.81 5.44
N THR A 189 32.46 4.95 4.48
CA THR A 189 33.30 5.38 3.34
C THR A 189 32.66 6.48 2.50
N VAL A 190 31.35 6.40 2.23
CA VAL A 190 30.64 7.46 1.48
C VAL A 190 30.63 8.77 2.26
N GLN A 191 30.45 8.73 3.59
CA GLN A 191 30.54 9.93 4.43
C GLN A 191 31.97 10.50 4.48
N ASP A 192 32.99 9.65 4.57
CA ASP A 192 34.40 10.06 4.61
C ASP A 192 34.87 10.64 3.26
N GLU A 193 34.32 10.17 2.12
CA GLU A 193 34.57 10.69 0.77
C GLU A 193 33.88 12.06 0.55
N GLU A 194 32.67 12.26 1.09
CA GLU A 194 31.95 13.55 1.05
C GLU A 194 32.73 14.69 1.74
N ASP A 195 33.49 14.38 2.80
CA ASP A 195 34.31 15.35 3.53
C ASP A 195 35.64 15.68 2.84
N GLN A 196 36.04 14.95 1.77
CA GLN A 196 37.38 15.06 1.15
C GLN A 196 37.40 15.52 -0.31
N GLU A 197 36.30 15.47 -1.08
CA GLU A 197 36.34 15.92 -2.49
C GLU A 197 36.50 17.45 -2.61
N PRO A 198 37.59 17.96 -3.22
CA PRO A 198 37.80 19.39 -3.38
C PRO A 198 36.81 19.97 -4.40
N ILE A 199 36.15 21.07 -4.03
CA ILE A 199 35.29 21.86 -4.92
C ILE A 199 36.16 22.40 -6.06
N LEU A 200 35.96 21.88 -7.28
CA LEU A 200 36.63 22.38 -8.47
C LEU A 200 36.00 23.71 -8.91
N LEU A 201 36.80 24.73 -9.11
CA LEU A 201 36.36 26.03 -9.64
C LEU A 201 36.34 26.00 -11.17
N CYS A 202 35.44 26.79 -11.76
CA CYS A 202 35.34 26.95 -13.20
C CYS A 202 36.59 27.67 -13.71
N GLU A 203 37.38 26.99 -14.53
CA GLU A 203 38.65 27.50 -15.06
C GLU A 203 38.48 28.65 -16.06
N ASN A 204 37.28 28.86 -16.61
CA ASN A 204 36.98 30.02 -17.46
C ASN A 204 36.59 31.28 -16.66
N HIS A 205 36.39 31.16 -15.35
CA HIS A 205 36.12 32.29 -14.46
C HIS A 205 37.35 32.55 -13.59
N ASP A 206 37.84 33.79 -13.58
CA ASP A 206 38.94 34.23 -12.70
C ASP A 206 38.42 34.92 -11.42
N ASP A 207 37.19 34.61 -11.04
CA ASP A 207 36.52 35.20 -9.87
C ASP A 207 36.82 34.47 -8.57
N GLY A 208 37.46 33.30 -8.62
CA GLY A 208 37.83 32.50 -7.46
C GLY A 208 36.66 31.87 -6.70
N HIS A 209 35.42 31.97 -7.21
CA HIS A 209 34.22 31.51 -6.50
C HIS A 209 33.24 30.73 -7.37
N THR A 210 33.31 30.87 -8.70
CA THR A 210 32.42 30.13 -9.61
C THR A 210 32.84 28.68 -9.66
N VAL A 211 31.94 27.77 -9.29
CA VAL A 211 32.19 26.33 -9.21
C VAL A 211 32.02 25.66 -10.58
N ALA A 212 32.94 24.78 -10.94
CA ALA A 212 32.82 23.95 -12.13
C ALA A 212 31.76 22.87 -11.92
N GLN A 213 30.92 22.67 -12.93
CA GLN A 213 29.84 21.67 -12.94
C GLN A 213 30.10 20.58 -13.99
N VAL A 214 30.99 20.86 -14.94
CA VAL A 214 31.16 20.08 -16.16
C VAL A 214 32.65 20.01 -16.48
N PHE A 215 33.20 18.81 -16.63
CA PHE A 215 34.54 18.59 -17.14
C PHE A 215 34.47 18.14 -18.60
N CYS A 216 35.01 18.95 -19.51
CA CYS A 216 35.08 18.55 -20.91
C CYS A 216 36.32 17.67 -21.12
N VAL A 217 36.13 16.41 -21.52
CA VAL A 217 37.22 15.44 -21.70
C VAL A 217 38.09 15.80 -22.90
N ASP A 218 37.49 16.33 -23.98
CA ASP A 218 38.24 16.70 -25.19
C ASP A 218 38.97 18.05 -25.07
N CYS A 219 38.45 18.95 -24.23
CA CYS A 219 39.11 20.22 -23.94
C CYS A 219 40.04 20.15 -22.73
N ASP A 220 39.87 19.12 -21.89
CA ASP A 220 40.58 18.92 -20.62
C ASP A 220 40.41 20.10 -19.65
N VAL A 221 39.17 20.61 -19.52
CA VAL A 221 38.86 21.82 -18.72
C VAL A 221 37.59 21.62 -17.89
N ALA A 222 37.63 22.07 -16.63
CA ALA A 222 36.49 22.18 -15.72
C ALA A 222 35.75 23.53 -15.89
N LEU A 223 34.46 23.50 -16.24
CA LEU A 223 33.64 24.67 -16.57
C LEU A 223 32.32 24.68 -15.79
N CYS A 224 31.77 25.87 -15.52
CA CYS A 224 30.36 26.01 -15.13
C CYS A 224 29.45 25.76 -16.35
N LYS A 225 28.15 25.49 -16.13
CA LYS A 225 27.20 25.22 -17.23
C LYS A 225 27.16 26.32 -18.29
N GLU A 226 27.27 27.58 -17.87
CA GLU A 226 27.23 28.73 -18.78
C GLU A 226 28.47 28.78 -19.66
N CYS A 227 29.66 28.68 -19.06
CA CYS A 227 30.92 28.64 -19.80
C CYS A 227 31.01 27.43 -20.74
N PHE A 228 30.56 26.26 -20.30
CA PHE A 228 30.47 25.09 -21.17
C PHE A 228 29.59 25.37 -22.39
N THR A 229 28.39 25.92 -22.18
CA THR A 229 27.43 26.22 -23.25
C THR A 229 27.98 27.22 -24.26
N VAL A 230 28.64 28.28 -23.79
CA VAL A 230 29.23 29.31 -24.66
C VAL A 230 30.43 28.77 -25.43
N MET A 231 31.34 28.05 -24.77
CA MET A 231 32.55 27.50 -25.40
C MET A 231 32.27 26.34 -26.37
N HIS A 232 31.17 25.62 -26.17
CA HIS A 232 30.75 24.48 -27.01
C HIS A 232 29.58 24.84 -27.95
N LEU A 233 29.28 26.12 -28.12
CA LEU A 233 28.23 26.60 -29.03
C LEU A 233 28.53 26.25 -30.50
N HIS A 234 29.82 26.27 -30.88
CA HIS A 234 30.30 26.07 -32.23
C HIS A 234 30.14 24.60 -32.70
N LYS A 235 29.67 24.39 -33.94
CA LYS A 235 29.33 23.06 -34.50
C LYS A 235 30.42 21.99 -34.34
N LYS A 236 31.69 22.39 -34.33
CA LYS A 236 32.85 21.49 -34.20
C LYS A 236 33.02 20.93 -32.78
N ASN A 237 32.52 21.64 -31.76
CA ASN A 237 32.76 21.35 -30.35
C ASN A 237 31.51 20.78 -29.64
N ARG A 238 30.37 20.73 -30.33
CA ARG A 238 29.10 20.26 -29.76
C ARG A 238 29.08 18.78 -29.34
N ASN A 239 29.98 17.99 -29.92
CA ASN A 239 30.05 16.55 -29.68
C ASN A 239 31.18 16.18 -28.70
N HIS A 240 31.75 17.15 -27.99
CA HIS A 240 32.79 16.84 -27.02
C HIS A 240 32.25 15.93 -25.90
N GLY A 241 33.06 14.96 -25.51
CA GLY A 241 32.82 14.08 -24.37
C GLY A 241 32.88 14.87 -23.07
N VAL A 242 31.91 14.64 -22.20
CA VAL A 242 31.73 15.40 -20.97
C VAL A 242 31.64 14.45 -19.79
N LYS A 243 32.37 14.77 -18.72
CA LYS A 243 32.24 14.15 -17.40
C LYS A 243 31.63 15.18 -16.46
N ASN A 244 30.56 14.82 -15.75
CA ASN A 244 29.96 15.75 -14.79
C ASN A 244 30.86 15.87 -13.56
N LEU A 245 31.11 17.10 -13.13
CA LEU A 245 31.70 17.39 -11.84
C LEU A 245 30.52 17.62 -10.92
N ALA A 246 30.16 16.62 -10.13
CA ALA A 246 29.05 16.75 -9.20
C ALA A 246 29.36 17.92 -8.25
N GLN A 247 28.55 18.98 -8.31
CA GLN A 247 28.42 19.83 -7.14
C GLN A 247 27.92 18.93 -6.02
N SER A 248 28.61 18.94 -4.89
CA SER A 248 28.39 18.17 -3.66
C SER A 248 27.01 18.43 -3.04
N SER A 249 25.96 18.10 -3.77
CA SER A 249 24.56 18.21 -3.35
C SER A 249 23.63 17.24 -4.07
N THR A 250 24.11 16.29 -4.89
CA THR A 250 23.31 15.09 -5.24
C THR A 250 23.33 14.11 -4.07
N GLN A 251 22.85 14.61 -2.94
CA GLN A 251 22.76 13.95 -1.65
C GLN A 251 21.96 12.66 -1.81
N HIS A 252 22.53 11.53 -1.40
CA HIS A 252 21.77 10.30 -1.15
C HIS A 252 20.94 10.49 0.11
N ASP A 253 19.88 11.29 0.01
CA ASP A 253 19.02 11.62 1.14
C ASP A 253 18.02 10.48 1.37
N ILE A 254 18.39 9.57 2.27
CA ILE A 254 17.52 8.50 2.78
C ILE A 254 16.84 9.04 4.04
N ASN A 255 15.53 9.22 3.96
CA ASN A 255 14.68 9.59 5.08
C ASN A 255 13.67 8.46 5.34
N ILE A 256 13.51 8.08 6.60
CA ILE A 256 12.61 7.01 7.00
C ILE A 256 11.66 7.60 8.05
N HIS A 257 10.37 7.64 7.72
CA HIS A 257 9.31 8.24 8.54
C HIS A 257 8.16 7.24 8.70
N GLN A 258 7.85 6.84 9.93
CA GLN A 258 6.63 6.07 10.30
C GLN A 258 6.26 4.93 9.30
N GLY A 259 7.21 4.07 8.93
CA GLY A 259 6.96 2.95 8.01
C GLY A 259 6.96 3.30 6.52
N CYS A 260 7.11 4.58 6.18
CA CYS A 260 7.40 5.09 4.84
C CYS A 260 8.89 5.39 4.70
N ALA A 261 9.52 4.88 3.65
CA ALA A 261 10.91 5.12 3.34
C ALA A 261 11.02 5.94 2.05
N ARG A 262 11.75 7.06 2.14
CA ARG A 262 12.07 7.95 1.03
C ARG A 262 13.56 7.86 0.74
N MET A 263 13.91 7.60 -0.51
CA MET A 263 15.30 7.59 -0.95
C MET A 263 15.43 8.40 -2.24
N LYS A 264 16.26 9.45 -2.19
CA LYS A 264 16.73 10.17 -3.38
C LYS A 264 18.03 9.53 -3.86
N PHE A 265 18.06 9.10 -5.13
CA PHE A 265 19.21 8.46 -5.74
C PHE A 265 19.35 8.93 -7.19
N LEU A 266 20.42 9.67 -7.51
CA LEU A 266 20.60 10.32 -8.81
C LEU A 266 19.35 11.14 -9.19
N ASN A 267 18.78 10.92 -10.37
CA ASN A 267 17.51 11.53 -10.83
C ASN A 267 16.27 10.73 -10.41
N PHE A 268 16.39 9.77 -9.48
CA PHE A 268 15.28 8.95 -9.00
C PHE A 268 14.85 9.37 -7.60
N LEU A 269 13.54 9.51 -7.43
CA LEU A 269 12.89 9.61 -6.13
C LEU A 269 12.10 8.32 -5.91
N ILE A 270 12.53 7.55 -4.90
CA ILE A 270 11.89 6.31 -4.50
C ILE A 270 11.15 6.56 -3.20
N LEU A 271 9.87 6.22 -3.18
CA LEU A 271 8.99 6.37 -2.04
C LEU A 271 8.32 5.02 -1.80
N PHE A 272 8.38 4.52 -0.58
CA PHE A 272 7.99 3.14 -0.29
C PHE A 272 7.25 3.04 1.04
N HIS A 273 6.19 2.24 1.10
CA HIS A 273 5.50 1.90 2.34
C HIS A 273 5.78 0.44 2.71
N GLY A 274 6.50 0.24 3.82
CA GLY A 274 6.97 -1.07 4.28
C GLY A 274 5.85 -2.08 4.51
N GLU A 275 4.81 -1.72 5.27
CA GLU A 275 3.72 -2.67 5.62
C GLU A 275 2.84 -3.06 4.43
N ALA A 276 2.56 -2.11 3.53
CA ALA A 276 1.79 -2.36 2.32
C ALA A 276 2.61 -3.08 1.23
N LEU A 277 3.94 -3.08 1.33
CA LEU A 277 4.88 -3.54 0.30
C LEU A 277 4.65 -2.86 -1.07
N ASN A 278 4.17 -1.62 -1.02
CA ASN A 278 3.86 -0.80 -2.18
C ASN A 278 4.74 0.45 -2.21
N GLY A 279 5.14 0.88 -3.40
CA GLY A 279 5.92 2.10 -3.55
C GLY A 279 5.77 2.76 -4.91
N MET A 280 6.39 3.92 -5.04
CA MET A 280 6.45 4.73 -6.24
C MET A 280 7.90 5.04 -6.58
N VAL A 281 8.23 4.99 -7.86
CA VAL A 281 9.52 5.45 -8.40
C VAL A 281 9.23 6.57 -9.37
N GLU A 282 9.72 7.76 -9.06
CA GLU A 282 9.60 8.92 -9.92
C GLU A 282 10.96 9.24 -10.54
N VAL A 283 10.97 9.44 -11.86
CA VAL A 283 12.16 9.91 -12.59
C VAL A 283 12.06 11.42 -12.75
N ALA A 284 12.98 12.14 -12.11
CA ALA A 284 13.13 13.57 -12.33
C ALA A 284 13.52 13.81 -13.79
N ALA A 285 12.86 14.79 -14.43
CA ALA A 285 13.23 15.24 -15.76
C ALA A 285 14.71 15.69 -15.75
N ASP A 286 15.48 15.28 -16.76
CA ASP A 286 16.88 15.70 -16.90
C ASP A 286 16.94 17.24 -16.89
N ILE A 287 17.42 17.84 -15.80
CA ILE A 287 17.61 19.29 -15.65
C ILE A 287 18.79 19.79 -16.52
N LEU A 288 19.27 18.98 -17.46
CA LEU A 288 20.57 19.14 -18.11
C LEU A 288 20.48 19.23 -19.63
N PHE A 289 19.48 18.64 -20.28
CA PHE A 289 19.33 18.74 -21.73
C PHE A 289 17.84 18.87 -22.11
N PRO A 290 17.31 20.09 -22.34
CA PRO A 290 16.09 20.21 -23.10
C PRO A 290 16.32 19.55 -24.46
N SER A 291 15.43 18.63 -24.82
CA SER A 291 15.42 17.99 -26.14
C SER A 291 15.52 19.08 -27.22
N THR A 292 16.34 18.86 -28.23
CA THR A 292 16.74 19.83 -29.27
C THR A 292 15.60 20.32 -30.20
N SER A 293 14.34 20.15 -29.81
CA SER A 293 13.18 20.81 -30.39
C SER A 293 12.76 22.09 -29.65
N SER A 294 13.41 22.46 -28.54
CA SER A 294 13.12 23.70 -27.80
C SER A 294 14.38 24.53 -27.60
N LEU A 295 14.79 25.26 -28.64
CA LEU A 295 15.77 26.33 -28.51
C LEU A 295 15.12 27.46 -27.68
N GLN A 296 15.57 27.65 -26.44
CA GLN A 296 15.59 28.98 -25.84
C GLN A 296 17.02 29.33 -25.37
N PRO A 297 17.46 30.58 -25.60
CA PRO A 297 18.77 31.07 -25.18
C PRO A 297 18.79 31.39 -23.69
N VAL A 298 19.86 30.98 -23.02
CA VAL A 298 20.25 31.44 -21.68
C VAL A 298 20.70 32.89 -21.80
N MET A 299 19.74 33.81 -21.70
CA MET A 299 19.98 35.21 -21.34
C MET A 299 18.82 35.60 -20.45
N GLN A 300 19.06 35.86 -19.16
CA GLN A 300 18.33 36.85 -18.37
C GLN A 300 18.84 36.90 -16.92
N ASP A 301 20.00 37.54 -16.75
CA ASP A 301 20.34 38.25 -15.51
C ASP A 301 19.88 39.73 -15.59
N SER A 302 18.80 39.98 -16.33
CA SER A 302 18.28 41.35 -16.53
C SER A 302 16.74 41.44 -16.53
N ALA A 303 16.03 40.39 -16.11
CA ALA A 303 14.56 40.40 -16.01
C ALA A 303 14.01 40.80 -14.63
N ALA A 304 14.82 41.45 -13.79
CA ALA A 304 14.36 42.07 -12.55
C ALA A 304 13.42 43.29 -12.76
N PHE A 305 12.98 43.57 -13.99
CA PHE A 305 12.17 44.75 -14.31
C PHE A 305 10.70 44.46 -14.70
N LEU A 306 10.26 43.19 -14.79
CA LEU A 306 8.85 42.87 -15.13
C LEU A 306 8.17 41.74 -14.32
N GLY A 307 8.81 41.17 -13.29
CA GLY A 307 8.08 40.38 -12.27
C GLY A 307 7.39 39.08 -12.72
N VAL A 308 7.84 38.42 -13.80
CA VAL A 308 7.27 37.13 -14.24
C VAL A 308 8.34 36.03 -14.14
N HIS A 309 8.34 35.29 -13.03
CA HIS A 309 9.11 34.05 -12.91
C HIS A 309 8.47 32.96 -13.79
N PRO A 310 9.26 32.10 -14.48
CA PRO A 310 8.73 30.90 -15.13
C PRO A 310 8.12 29.97 -14.06
N MET A 311 6.80 29.95 -13.97
CA MET A 311 6.09 29.17 -12.96
C MET A 311 5.92 27.72 -13.42
N THR A 312 6.35 26.80 -12.56
CA THR A 312 5.99 25.39 -12.67
C THR A 312 4.56 25.20 -12.17
N CYS A 313 3.85 24.24 -12.75
CA CYS A 313 2.52 23.87 -12.31
C CYS A 313 2.60 23.36 -10.87
N ARG A 314 1.79 23.91 -9.99
CA ARG A 314 1.70 23.54 -8.57
C ARG A 314 1.55 22.02 -8.34
N PHE A 315 0.84 21.32 -9.22
CA PHE A 315 0.50 19.89 -9.05
C PHE A 315 1.50 18.97 -9.77
N CYS A 316 1.59 19.06 -11.10
CA CYS A 316 2.45 18.16 -11.86
C CYS A 316 3.93 18.58 -11.89
N GLY A 317 4.24 19.83 -11.53
CA GLY A 317 5.60 20.38 -11.57
C GLY A 317 6.12 20.70 -12.98
N ASN A 318 5.33 20.47 -14.03
CA ASN A 318 5.72 20.80 -15.41
C ASN A 318 5.70 22.31 -15.63
N HIS A 319 6.59 22.81 -16.48
CA HIS A 319 6.67 24.23 -16.81
C HIS A 319 5.36 24.72 -17.47
N VAL A 320 4.79 25.83 -17.00
CA VAL A 320 3.60 26.44 -17.59
C VAL A 320 4.04 27.53 -18.58
N PRO A 321 3.78 27.36 -19.90
CA PRO A 321 4.07 28.40 -20.88
C PRO A 321 3.35 29.71 -20.52
N ILE A 322 3.99 30.86 -20.78
CA ILE A 322 3.48 32.18 -20.39
C ILE A 322 2.07 32.47 -20.93
N ALA A 323 1.72 31.91 -22.10
CA ALA A 323 0.41 32.07 -22.74
C ALA A 323 -0.73 31.30 -22.03
N ASP A 324 -0.42 30.27 -21.26
CA ASP A 324 -1.39 29.37 -20.59
C ASP A 324 -1.38 29.55 -19.06
N GLN A 325 -0.81 30.67 -18.58
CA GLN A 325 -0.76 30.96 -17.15
C GLN A 325 -2.16 31.27 -16.62
N ASN A 326 -2.75 30.30 -15.92
CA ASN A 326 -3.87 30.56 -15.03
C ASN A 326 -3.37 31.29 -13.78
N LEU A 327 -4.17 32.24 -13.26
CA LEU A 327 -3.90 32.99 -12.02
C LEU A 327 -3.59 32.08 -10.80
N ASP A 328 -4.04 30.83 -10.87
CA ASP A 328 -3.90 29.81 -9.83
C ASP A 328 -2.62 28.94 -9.96
N GLY A 329 -1.68 29.27 -10.85
CA GLY A 329 -0.40 28.53 -10.99
C GLY A 329 -0.55 27.08 -11.47
N THR A 330 -1.60 26.80 -12.26
CA THR A 330 -1.99 25.46 -12.70
C THR A 330 -1.91 25.36 -14.23
N CYS A 331 -1.39 24.24 -14.76
CA CYS A 331 -1.34 23.97 -16.21
C CYS A 331 -2.72 23.57 -16.79
N THR A 332 -2.79 23.37 -18.10
CA THR A 332 -4.01 23.02 -18.85
C THR A 332 -4.38 21.53 -18.81
N HIS A 333 -3.60 20.70 -18.11
CA HIS A 333 -3.87 19.27 -17.99
C HIS A 333 -5.17 19.01 -17.20
N GLU A 334 -5.99 18.07 -17.65
CA GLU A 334 -7.33 17.81 -17.10
C GLU A 334 -7.30 17.54 -15.59
N ASP A 335 -6.40 16.65 -15.13
CA ASP A 335 -6.24 16.36 -13.70
C ASP A 335 -5.88 17.59 -12.88
N CYS A 336 -4.94 18.42 -13.38
CA CYS A 336 -4.50 19.63 -12.69
C CYS A 336 -5.64 20.66 -12.60
N VAL A 337 -6.42 20.81 -13.67
CA VAL A 337 -7.61 21.67 -13.70
C VAL A 337 -8.69 21.15 -12.73
N ASN A 338 -8.88 19.84 -12.64
CA ASN A 338 -9.81 19.23 -11.70
C ASN A 338 -9.36 19.43 -10.24
N TYR A 339 -8.08 19.24 -9.95
CA TYR A 339 -7.48 19.52 -8.65
C TYR A 339 -7.60 20.99 -8.25
N ALA A 340 -7.43 21.92 -9.19
CA ALA A 340 -7.58 23.35 -8.93
C ALA A 340 -8.98 23.74 -8.41
N LYS A 341 -10.05 23.02 -8.81
CA LYS A 341 -11.43 23.28 -8.38
C LYS A 341 -11.62 23.13 -6.87
N THR A 342 -10.88 22.22 -6.23
CA THR A 342 -10.99 21.92 -4.79
C THR A 342 -9.79 22.41 -3.99
N ALA A 343 -8.71 22.85 -4.64
CA ALA A 343 -7.49 23.34 -4.00
C ALA A 343 -7.64 24.71 -3.34
N CYS A 344 -7.05 24.87 -2.16
CA CYS A 344 -6.92 26.17 -1.50
C CYS A 344 -6.15 27.16 -2.39
N GLN A 345 -6.62 28.41 -2.47
CA GLN A 345 -5.98 29.48 -3.25
C GLN A 345 -5.09 30.41 -2.39
N VAL A 346 -5.00 30.15 -1.08
CA VAL A 346 -4.17 30.95 -0.16
C VAL A 346 -2.69 30.68 -0.42
N MET A 347 -1.90 31.75 -0.44
CA MET A 347 -0.44 31.69 -0.43
C MET A 347 0.06 31.95 0.99
N HIS A 348 0.94 31.09 1.49
CA HIS A 348 1.57 31.27 2.80
C HIS A 348 2.57 32.43 2.78
N THR A 349 2.96 32.91 3.97
CA THR A 349 4.01 33.94 4.14
C THR A 349 5.37 33.52 3.59
N CYS A 350 5.60 32.22 3.39
CA CYS A 350 6.80 31.67 2.73
C CYS A 350 6.70 31.62 1.20
N ASN A 351 5.72 32.31 0.59
CA ASN A 351 5.44 32.36 -0.85
C ASN A 351 5.13 31.00 -1.51
N HIS A 352 4.76 29.98 -0.74
CA HIS A 352 4.25 28.71 -1.26
C HIS A 352 2.72 28.69 -1.21
N PHE A 353 2.10 28.12 -2.24
CA PHE A 353 0.67 27.85 -2.23
C PHE A 353 0.31 26.82 -1.15
N CYS A 354 -0.80 27.07 -0.45
CA CYS A 354 -1.33 26.11 0.52
C CYS A 354 -1.74 24.82 -0.19
N GLY A 355 -1.19 23.69 0.25
CA GLY A 355 -1.53 22.36 -0.29
C GLY A 355 -2.91 21.83 0.09
N GLY A 356 -3.65 22.56 0.94
CA GLY A 356 -4.97 22.19 1.45
C GLY A 356 -6.11 22.32 0.44
N ILE A 357 -7.34 22.19 0.94
CA ILE A 357 -8.59 22.34 0.17
C ILE A 357 -9.22 23.73 0.36
N ARG A 358 -10.15 24.11 -0.53
CA ARG A 358 -10.88 25.39 -0.41
C ARG A 358 -11.74 25.41 0.85
N ASN A 359 -11.86 26.61 1.42
CA ASN A 359 -12.72 26.91 2.58
C ASN A 359 -12.37 26.15 3.86
N GLU A 360 -11.12 25.71 4.04
CA GLU A 360 -10.64 25.30 5.36
C GLU A 360 -10.53 26.53 6.26
N GLU A 361 -11.00 26.41 7.51
CA GLU A 361 -10.83 27.46 8.52
C GLU A 361 -9.35 27.69 8.82
N ASP A 362 -8.61 26.59 8.99
CA ASP A 362 -7.17 26.58 9.19
C ASP A 362 -6.49 25.98 7.96
N CYS A 363 -5.70 26.78 7.25
CA CYS A 363 -4.93 26.28 6.11
C CYS A 363 -3.90 25.24 6.56
N LEU A 364 -3.75 24.17 5.78
CA LEU A 364 -2.71 23.16 5.98
C LEU A 364 -1.33 23.84 6.08
N PRO A 365 -0.46 23.43 7.03
CA PRO A 365 0.91 23.93 7.09
C PRO A 365 1.65 23.74 5.77
N CYS A 366 2.54 24.68 5.43
CA CYS A 366 3.29 24.63 4.18
C CYS A 366 4.11 23.33 4.08
N MET A 367 3.76 22.47 3.12
CA MET A 367 4.37 21.15 2.92
C MET A 367 5.72 21.19 2.20
N THR A 368 6.11 22.35 1.65
CA THR A 368 7.40 22.55 0.96
C THR A 368 8.49 23.01 1.91
N CYS A 369 8.12 23.69 3.01
CA CYS A 369 9.08 24.17 3.98
C CYS A 369 9.37 23.04 4.97
N LYS A 370 10.62 22.57 5.02
CA LYS A 370 11.06 21.58 6.00
C LYS A 370 10.95 22.17 7.42
N LYS A 371 9.84 21.91 8.11
CA LYS A 371 9.71 22.14 9.56
C LYS A 371 10.09 20.84 10.28
N SER A 372 10.94 20.94 11.30
CA SER A 372 11.49 19.80 12.06
C SER A 372 10.43 18.94 12.78
N GLU A 373 9.21 19.45 12.97
CA GLU A 373 8.13 18.78 13.72
C GLU A 373 7.09 18.10 12.81
N ALA A 374 7.14 18.30 11.49
CA ALA A 374 6.16 17.72 10.58
C ALA A 374 6.48 16.22 10.32
N THR A 375 5.48 15.36 10.47
CA THR A 375 5.61 13.91 10.22
C THR A 375 5.55 13.55 8.74
N GLN A 376 4.97 14.41 7.90
CA GLN A 376 4.83 14.25 6.46
C GLN A 376 5.09 15.57 5.73
N ASP A 377 5.66 15.52 4.53
CA ASP A 377 5.92 16.66 3.65
C ASP A 377 5.37 16.46 2.22
N GLY A 378 5.52 17.47 1.37
CA GLY A 378 4.95 17.46 0.02
C GLY A 378 5.62 16.45 -0.93
N ASP A 379 6.80 15.93 -0.58
CA ASP A 379 7.52 14.92 -1.35
C ASP A 379 7.12 13.49 -0.98
N ASP A 380 6.35 13.27 0.10
CA ASP A 380 5.87 11.94 0.49
C ASP A 380 4.77 11.41 -0.45
N VAL A 381 4.64 10.10 -0.57
CA VAL A 381 3.55 9.47 -1.35
C VAL A 381 2.27 9.42 -0.55
N CYS A 382 1.14 9.68 -1.19
CA CYS A 382 -0.15 9.32 -0.60
C CYS A 382 -0.31 7.80 -0.59
N VAL A 383 -0.34 7.22 0.62
CA VAL A 383 -0.42 5.77 0.84
C VAL A 383 -1.79 5.16 0.55
N ILE A 384 -2.70 5.93 -0.07
CA ILE A 384 -3.98 5.44 -0.57
C ILE A 384 -3.86 5.13 -2.07
N CYS A 385 -3.37 6.08 -2.88
CA CYS A 385 -3.25 5.88 -4.32
C CYS A 385 -1.93 5.20 -4.72
N PHE A 386 -0.85 5.46 -3.99
CA PHE A 386 0.52 5.09 -4.36
C PHE A 386 1.00 5.60 -5.73
N THR A 387 0.22 6.50 -6.38
CA THR A 387 0.46 7.02 -7.74
C THR A 387 1.08 8.41 -7.75
N GLU A 388 0.87 9.19 -6.68
CA GLU A 388 1.25 10.60 -6.65
C GLU A 388 1.82 11.02 -5.28
N ARG A 389 2.72 12.01 -5.32
CA ARG A 389 3.20 12.71 -4.13
C ARG A 389 2.07 13.53 -3.50
N LEU A 390 2.12 13.78 -2.19
CA LEU A 390 1.15 14.60 -1.48
C LEU A 390 1.05 16.00 -2.10
N GLY A 391 2.18 16.63 -2.43
CA GLY A 391 2.20 17.94 -3.06
C GLY A 391 1.58 18.00 -4.48
N ALA A 392 1.33 16.85 -5.12
CA ALA A 392 0.80 16.78 -6.48
C ALA A 392 -0.72 16.88 -6.57
N ALA A 393 -1.45 16.88 -5.45
CA ALA A 393 -2.90 17.09 -5.44
C ALA A 393 -3.34 17.78 -4.13
N PRO A 394 -4.58 18.28 -4.01
CA PRO A 394 -5.08 18.89 -2.79
C PRO A 394 -5.12 17.86 -1.66
N CYS A 395 -4.57 18.24 -0.51
CA CYS A 395 -4.43 17.38 0.67
C CYS A 395 -5.34 17.84 1.81
N ILE A 396 -5.59 16.92 2.74
CA ILE A 396 -6.20 17.19 4.04
C ILE A 396 -5.36 16.54 5.13
N SER A 397 -5.31 17.18 6.31
CA SER A 397 -4.78 16.56 7.52
C SER A 397 -5.94 15.98 8.32
N LEU A 398 -5.88 14.70 8.64
CA LEU A 398 -6.89 14.05 9.47
C LEU A 398 -6.75 14.49 10.94
N GLY A 399 -7.75 14.23 11.77
CA GLY A 399 -7.68 14.51 13.22
C GLY A 399 -6.48 13.86 13.94
N CYS A 400 -5.90 12.79 13.38
CA CYS A 400 -4.67 12.15 13.88
C CYS A 400 -3.37 12.81 13.40
N GLY A 401 -3.43 13.88 12.59
CA GLY A 401 -2.29 14.61 12.03
C GLY A 401 -1.77 14.09 10.68
N HIS A 402 -2.15 12.88 10.27
CA HIS A 402 -1.70 12.30 9.00
C HIS A 402 -2.32 12.97 7.78
N ILE A 403 -1.53 13.17 6.73
CA ILE A 403 -1.87 13.90 5.51
C ILE A 403 -2.11 12.92 4.36
N PHE A 404 -3.22 13.13 3.64
CA PHE A 404 -3.60 12.36 2.45
C PHE A 404 -4.21 13.27 1.39
N HIS A 405 -4.27 12.83 0.13
CA HIS A 405 -5.07 13.53 -0.88
C HIS A 405 -6.55 13.51 -0.50
N PHE A 406 -7.22 14.65 -0.69
CA PHE A 406 -8.64 14.79 -0.39
C PHE A 406 -9.51 13.80 -1.18
N HIS A 407 -9.26 13.68 -2.49
CA HIS A 407 -10.01 12.77 -3.35
C HIS A 407 -9.78 11.29 -2.98
N CYS A 408 -8.59 10.94 -2.48
CA CYS A 408 -8.25 9.58 -2.06
C CYS A 408 -9.07 9.15 -0.85
N VAL A 409 -9.16 10.02 0.17
CA VAL A 409 -9.94 9.74 1.38
C VAL A 409 -11.44 9.68 1.04
N ARG A 410 -11.94 10.63 0.24
CA ARG A 410 -13.34 10.59 -0.26
C ARG A 410 -13.65 9.28 -0.97
N MET A 411 -12.78 8.86 -1.89
CA MET A 411 -12.97 7.61 -2.65
C MET A 411 -13.04 6.38 -1.73
N ILE A 412 -12.20 6.28 -0.70
CA ILE A 412 -12.27 5.18 0.28
C ILE A 412 -13.63 5.19 1.00
N LEU A 413 -14.06 6.35 1.48
CA LEU A 413 -15.34 6.48 2.20
C LEU A 413 -16.55 6.20 1.31
N GLU A 414 -16.51 6.59 0.02
CA GLU A 414 -17.55 6.33 -0.97
C GLU A 414 -17.62 4.85 -1.35
N ARG A 415 -16.47 4.18 -1.52
CA ARG A 415 -16.40 2.74 -1.85
C ARG A 415 -16.78 1.82 -0.69
N ARG A 416 -16.59 2.27 0.55
CA ARG A 416 -16.94 1.56 1.78
C ARG A 416 -16.16 0.25 1.97
N TRP A 417 -16.87 -0.88 2.07
CA TRP A 417 -16.32 -2.20 2.32
C TRP A 417 -16.41 -3.08 1.08
N ASN A 418 -15.49 -4.05 1.00
CA ASN A 418 -15.50 -5.08 -0.03
C ASN A 418 -16.35 -6.26 0.43
N GLY A 419 -17.09 -6.86 -0.50
CA GLY A 419 -17.97 -7.99 -0.19
C GLY A 419 -19.29 -7.60 0.46
N PRO A 420 -20.16 -8.58 0.77
CA PRO A 420 -21.49 -8.33 1.34
C PRO A 420 -21.45 -8.01 2.84
N ARG A 421 -20.40 -8.45 3.56
CA ARG A 421 -20.24 -8.20 5.01
C ARG A 421 -19.88 -6.74 5.24
N ILE A 422 -20.65 -6.07 6.09
CA ILE A 422 -20.33 -4.72 6.55
C ILE A 422 -19.10 -4.79 7.46
N VAL A 423 -18.02 -4.10 7.07
CA VAL A 423 -16.82 -3.89 7.89
C VAL A 423 -16.43 -2.42 7.89
N PHE A 424 -15.91 -1.92 9.01
CA PHE A 424 -15.65 -0.47 9.20
C PHE A 424 -14.17 -0.08 9.15
N ARG A 425 -13.27 -1.00 8.76
CA ARG A 425 -11.83 -0.71 8.71
C ARG A 425 -11.49 0.46 7.79
N PHE A 426 -12.23 0.64 6.70
CA PHE A 426 -12.04 1.74 5.74
C PHE A 426 -12.30 3.15 6.32
N MET A 427 -12.97 3.25 7.48
CA MET A 427 -13.20 4.51 8.19
C MET A 427 -12.03 4.91 9.11
N HIS A 428 -10.93 4.15 9.08
CA HIS A 428 -9.75 4.39 9.91
C HIS A 428 -8.56 4.82 9.04
N CYS A 429 -7.70 5.66 9.61
CA CYS A 429 -6.48 6.14 9.01
C CYS A 429 -5.62 4.96 8.55
N PRO A 430 -5.20 4.90 7.28
CA PRO A 430 -4.32 3.84 6.77
C PRO A 430 -2.98 3.69 7.51
N LEU A 431 -2.51 4.75 8.19
CA LEU A 431 -1.21 4.76 8.87
C LEU A 431 -1.28 4.42 10.37
N CYS A 432 -2.29 4.90 11.09
CA CYS A 432 -2.37 4.74 12.56
C CYS A 432 -3.66 4.11 13.08
N ILE A 433 -4.59 3.76 12.18
CA ILE A 433 -5.85 3.08 12.52
C ILE A 433 -6.78 3.96 13.39
N GLN A 434 -6.45 5.23 13.65
CA GLN A 434 -7.39 6.17 14.28
C GLN A 434 -8.57 6.50 13.35
N PRO A 435 -9.78 6.77 13.87
CA PRO A 435 -10.92 7.15 13.04
C PRO A 435 -10.64 8.35 12.14
N ILE A 436 -11.07 8.28 10.88
CA ILE A 436 -10.95 9.39 9.92
C ILE A 436 -11.92 10.50 10.35
N GLU A 437 -11.36 11.67 10.66
CA GLU A 437 -12.14 12.86 10.99
C GLU A 437 -11.59 14.07 10.24
N HIS A 438 -12.48 14.78 9.52
CA HIS A 438 -12.18 16.02 8.82
C HIS A 438 -13.47 16.79 8.50
N LYS A 439 -13.48 18.13 8.65
CA LYS A 439 -14.67 18.96 8.40
C LYS A 439 -15.17 18.83 6.95
N GLY A 440 -14.27 18.80 5.97
CA GLY A 440 -14.60 18.67 4.55
C GLY A 440 -15.10 17.28 4.10
N LEU A 441 -15.25 16.33 5.03
CA LEU A 441 -15.72 14.96 4.75
C LEU A 441 -16.99 14.58 5.53
N GLN A 442 -17.59 15.51 6.27
CA GLN A 442 -18.74 15.22 7.14
C GLN A 442 -19.95 14.68 6.36
N ASP A 443 -20.11 15.11 5.10
CA ASP A 443 -21.15 14.63 4.19
C ASP A 443 -21.11 13.11 3.98
N LEU A 444 -19.92 12.50 4.06
CA LEU A 444 -19.72 11.05 3.97
C LEU A 444 -19.60 10.39 5.35
N ILE A 445 -18.94 11.04 6.31
CA ILE A 445 -18.66 10.47 7.63
C ILE A 445 -19.95 10.31 8.45
N GLU A 446 -20.85 11.29 8.46
CA GLU A 446 -22.06 11.24 9.27
C GLU A 446 -22.99 10.05 8.92
N PRO A 447 -23.34 9.82 7.64
CA PRO A 447 -24.13 8.63 7.26
C PRO A 447 -23.44 7.31 7.62
N LEU A 448 -22.12 7.23 7.50
CA LEU A 448 -21.35 6.03 7.82
C LEU A 448 -21.28 5.77 9.33
N LYS A 449 -21.14 6.82 10.15
CA LYS A 449 -21.24 6.74 11.61
C LYS A 449 -22.62 6.24 12.03
N ALA A 450 -23.69 6.69 11.37
CA ALA A 450 -25.05 6.20 11.63
C ALA A 450 -25.21 4.71 11.31
N ILE A 451 -24.69 4.24 10.17
CA ILE A 451 -24.69 2.80 9.82
C ILE A 451 -23.88 1.99 10.84
N ARG A 452 -22.70 2.48 11.26
CA ARG A 452 -21.89 1.82 12.29
C ARG A 452 -22.65 1.67 13.60
N GLN A 453 -23.28 2.74 14.06
CA GLN A 453 -24.06 2.71 15.30
C GLN A 453 -25.24 1.72 15.19
N GLU A 454 -25.98 1.74 14.08
CA GLU A 454 -27.08 0.80 13.85
C GLU A 454 -26.61 -0.67 13.91
N VAL A 455 -25.46 -0.98 13.29
CA VAL A 455 -24.89 -2.33 13.30
C VAL A 455 -24.42 -2.72 14.69
N VAL A 456 -23.73 -1.83 15.41
CA VAL A 456 -23.26 -2.07 16.78
C VAL A 456 -24.43 -2.34 17.73
N ASP A 457 -25.47 -1.51 17.67
CA ASP A 457 -26.66 -1.64 18.53
C ASP A 457 -27.36 -2.99 18.27
N LYS A 458 -27.54 -3.36 16.99
CA LYS A 458 -28.14 -4.65 16.62
C LYS A 458 -27.27 -5.83 17.03
N ALA A 459 -25.95 -5.74 16.85
CA ALA A 459 -25.02 -6.81 17.16
C ALA A 459 -24.94 -7.06 18.68
N LYS A 460 -24.85 -5.98 19.47
CA LYS A 460 -24.86 -6.03 20.93
C LYS A 460 -26.18 -6.59 21.45
N MET A 461 -27.31 -6.10 20.94
CA MET A 461 -28.62 -6.63 21.28
C MET A 461 -28.69 -8.14 21.00
N ARG A 462 -28.20 -8.61 19.84
CA ARG A 462 -28.16 -10.04 19.53
C ARG A 462 -27.25 -10.82 20.47
N LEU A 463 -26.10 -10.27 20.85
CA LEU A 463 -25.17 -10.88 21.80
C LEU A 463 -25.81 -11.09 23.18
N GLU A 464 -26.58 -10.11 23.64
CA GLU A 464 -27.36 -10.18 24.89
C GLU A 464 -28.41 -11.30 24.82
N TYR A 465 -29.17 -11.37 23.73
CA TYR A 465 -30.18 -12.40 23.52
C TYR A 465 -29.61 -13.81 23.34
N ASP A 466 -28.40 -13.93 22.79
CA ASP A 466 -27.71 -15.21 22.67
C ASP A 466 -27.08 -15.66 24.01
N GLY A 467 -27.17 -14.83 25.07
CA GLY A 467 -26.64 -15.13 26.40
C GLY A 467 -25.12 -15.15 26.47
N LEU A 468 -24.44 -14.48 25.53
CA LEU A 468 -22.98 -14.58 25.36
C LEU A 468 -22.18 -13.49 26.09
N LEU A 469 -22.86 -12.58 26.80
CA LEU A 469 -22.20 -11.57 27.64
C LEU A 469 -21.28 -12.20 28.71
N GLY A 470 -21.65 -13.37 29.24
CA GLY A 470 -20.86 -14.10 30.23
C GLY A 470 -19.81 -15.05 29.65
N SER A 471 -19.55 -14.99 28.33
CA SER A 471 -18.63 -15.94 27.69
C SER A 471 -17.16 -15.71 28.11
N PRO A 472 -16.30 -16.74 28.03
CA PRO A 472 -14.87 -16.59 28.31
C PRO A 472 -14.20 -15.50 27.47
N ALA A 473 -14.70 -15.24 26.26
CA ALA A 473 -14.17 -14.20 25.37
C ALA A 473 -14.29 -12.77 25.96
N LEU A 474 -15.28 -12.53 26.82
CA LEU A 474 -15.49 -11.21 27.45
C LEU A 474 -15.02 -11.16 28.90
N THR A 475 -14.86 -12.32 29.53
CA THR A 475 -14.58 -12.43 30.98
C THR A 475 -13.12 -12.81 31.29
N ASP A 476 -12.41 -13.46 30.37
CA ASP A 476 -11.00 -13.81 30.54
C ASP A 476 -10.10 -12.61 30.21
N PRO A 477 -9.27 -12.11 31.16
CA PRO A 477 -8.31 -11.04 30.91
C PRO A 477 -7.28 -11.33 29.81
N ARG A 478 -7.10 -12.59 29.41
CA ARG A 478 -6.21 -12.99 28.32
C ARG A 478 -6.86 -12.92 26.94
N SER A 479 -8.17 -12.68 26.86
CA SER A 479 -8.89 -12.61 25.59
C SER A 479 -8.72 -11.24 24.92
N ASP A 480 -8.59 -11.24 23.59
CA ASP A 480 -8.51 -10.02 22.77
C ASP A 480 -9.74 -9.10 22.96
N PHE A 481 -10.88 -9.66 23.36
CA PHE A 481 -12.14 -8.95 23.55
C PHE A 481 -12.51 -8.74 25.03
N TYR A 482 -11.54 -8.86 25.95
CA TYR A 482 -11.80 -8.68 27.39
C TYR A 482 -12.50 -7.34 27.66
N ASN A 483 -13.71 -7.40 28.25
CA ASN A 483 -14.56 -6.25 28.54
C ASN A 483 -14.92 -5.38 27.30
N GLN A 484 -14.95 -5.99 26.09
CA GLN A 484 -15.30 -5.32 24.82
C GLN A 484 -16.46 -6.05 24.10
N PRO A 485 -17.70 -5.97 24.61
CA PRO A 485 -18.84 -6.69 24.05
C PRO A 485 -19.20 -6.28 22.61
N GLU A 486 -18.99 -5.01 22.25
CA GLU A 486 -19.32 -4.47 20.92
C GLU A 486 -18.39 -5.03 19.84
N GLU A 487 -17.08 -5.02 20.08
CA GLU A 487 -16.09 -5.57 19.16
C GLU A 487 -16.24 -7.09 19.03
N TYR A 488 -16.52 -7.79 20.13
CA TYR A 488 -16.82 -9.22 20.10
C TYR A 488 -18.08 -9.53 19.26
N ALA A 489 -19.13 -8.71 19.39
CA ALA A 489 -20.35 -8.88 18.60
C ALA A 489 -20.11 -8.63 17.10
N LEU A 490 -19.33 -7.60 16.74
CA LEU A 490 -18.98 -7.28 15.35
C LEU A 490 -18.04 -8.32 14.71
N ASP A 491 -17.17 -8.95 15.50
CA ASP A 491 -16.35 -10.07 15.04
C ASP A 491 -17.21 -11.32 14.81
N ARG A 492 -18.07 -11.66 15.79
CA ARG A 492 -18.88 -12.88 15.78
C ARG A 492 -20.00 -12.88 14.77
N TYR A 493 -20.66 -11.75 14.57
CA TYR A 493 -21.85 -11.64 13.74
C TYR A 493 -21.57 -10.96 12.41
N MET A 494 -22.24 -11.45 11.37
CA MET A 494 -22.23 -10.82 10.07
C MET A 494 -23.50 -9.98 9.89
N TYR A 495 -23.30 -8.72 9.55
CA TYR A 495 -24.35 -7.82 9.08
C TYR A 495 -24.14 -7.46 7.61
N VAL A 496 -25.26 -7.23 6.93
CA VAL A 496 -25.30 -6.94 5.49
C VAL A 496 -26.22 -5.76 5.24
N LEU A 497 -25.91 -4.95 4.22
CA LEU A 497 -26.72 -3.81 3.83
C LEU A 497 -27.79 -4.23 2.82
N CYS A 498 -29.06 -4.09 3.18
CA CYS A 498 -30.15 -4.44 2.26
C CYS A 498 -30.18 -3.50 1.05
N HIS A 499 -30.29 -4.06 -0.16
CA HIS A 499 -30.35 -3.30 -1.40
C HIS A 499 -31.54 -2.35 -1.47
N LYS A 500 -32.74 -2.80 -1.04
CA LYS A 500 -33.98 -2.03 -1.15
C LYS A 500 -34.11 -0.94 -0.10
N CYS A 501 -34.05 -1.30 1.19
CA CYS A 501 -34.30 -0.35 2.28
C CYS A 501 -33.05 0.33 2.84
N LYS A 502 -31.84 -0.10 2.41
CA LYS A 502 -30.54 0.42 2.87
C LYS A 502 -30.30 0.29 4.39
N LYS A 503 -31.06 -0.56 5.09
CA LYS A 503 -30.83 -0.90 6.51
C LYS A 503 -29.94 -2.11 6.66
N ALA A 504 -29.20 -2.17 7.77
CA ALA A 504 -28.40 -3.33 8.11
C ALA A 504 -29.28 -4.47 8.65
N TYR A 505 -29.07 -5.69 8.16
CA TYR A 505 -29.76 -6.88 8.66
C TYR A 505 -28.78 -8.00 8.99
N PHE A 506 -29.23 -8.90 9.86
CA PHE A 506 -28.43 -10.01 10.34
C PHE A 506 -28.29 -11.09 9.27
N GLY A 507 -27.04 -11.38 8.91
CA GLY A 507 -26.68 -12.42 7.94
C GLY A 507 -26.39 -13.78 8.58
N GLY A 508 -26.11 -13.86 9.88
CA GLY A 508 -25.69 -15.09 10.57
C GLY A 508 -24.37 -14.92 11.33
N GLU A 509 -23.82 -16.01 11.85
CA GLU A 509 -22.48 -15.99 12.48
C GLU A 509 -21.36 -15.97 11.43
N SER A 510 -20.33 -15.16 11.67
CA SER A 510 -19.17 -15.02 10.77
C SER A 510 -18.49 -16.35 10.47
N ARG A 511 -18.41 -17.26 11.45
CA ARG A 511 -17.79 -18.59 11.29
C ARG A 511 -18.55 -19.50 10.32
N CYS A 512 -19.87 -19.34 10.24
CA CYS A 512 -20.70 -20.10 9.30
C CYS A 512 -20.61 -19.55 7.87
N GLN A 513 -19.98 -18.38 7.68
CA GLN A 513 -19.93 -17.65 6.42
C GLN A 513 -18.51 -17.22 6.03
N ALA A 514 -17.48 -17.88 6.59
CA ALA A 514 -16.07 -17.54 6.42
C ALA A 514 -15.54 -17.56 4.96
N ALA A 515 -16.34 -18.02 3.99
CA ALA A 515 -16.00 -18.06 2.56
C ALA A 515 -16.32 -16.76 1.79
N LEU A 516 -16.65 -15.67 2.50
CA LEU A 516 -17.25 -14.46 1.92
C LEU A 516 -16.29 -13.40 1.35
N ASP A 517 -15.00 -13.69 1.23
CA ASP A 517 -14.03 -12.76 0.63
C ASP A 517 -14.08 -12.71 -0.91
N THR A 518 -15.20 -13.11 -1.53
CA THR A 518 -15.39 -13.03 -2.98
C THR A 518 -15.84 -11.61 -3.36
N SER A 519 -14.99 -10.88 -4.08
CA SER A 519 -15.28 -9.54 -4.61
C SER A 519 -16.37 -9.52 -5.69
N GLN A 520 -16.89 -10.68 -6.09
CA GLN A 520 -17.96 -10.84 -7.07
C GLN A 520 -19.24 -11.31 -6.39
N PHE A 521 -20.10 -10.37 -5.99
CA PHE A 521 -21.47 -10.63 -5.58
C PHE A 521 -22.39 -9.59 -6.24
N ASN A 522 -23.67 -9.92 -6.40
CA ASN A 522 -24.66 -9.00 -6.89
C ASN A 522 -25.33 -8.27 -5.71
N PRO A 523 -25.16 -6.94 -5.55
CA PRO A 523 -25.78 -6.21 -4.46
C PRO A 523 -27.30 -6.28 -4.46
N GLU A 524 -27.97 -6.48 -5.60
CA GLU A 524 -29.43 -6.54 -5.72
C GLU A 524 -30.04 -7.76 -5.01
N GLU A 525 -29.25 -8.82 -4.83
CA GLU A 525 -29.67 -10.08 -4.20
C GLU A 525 -29.59 -10.02 -2.67
N LEU A 526 -28.98 -8.97 -2.10
CA LEU A 526 -28.88 -8.76 -0.65
C LEU A 526 -30.16 -8.11 -0.13
N LEU A 527 -31.11 -8.94 0.31
CA LEU A 527 -32.41 -8.48 0.78
C LEU A 527 -32.67 -8.99 2.20
N CYS A 528 -33.05 -8.07 3.10
CA CYS A 528 -33.47 -8.45 4.43
C CYS A 528 -34.83 -9.18 4.38
N GLY A 529 -35.17 -9.92 5.44
CA GLY A 529 -36.44 -10.66 5.49
C GLY A 529 -37.68 -9.79 5.31
N GLY A 530 -37.64 -8.52 5.72
CA GLY A 530 -38.75 -7.58 5.49
C GLY A 530 -38.86 -7.05 4.05
N CYS A 531 -37.81 -7.20 3.23
CA CYS A 531 -37.75 -6.76 1.83
C CYS A 531 -37.81 -7.92 0.82
N SER A 532 -37.70 -9.16 1.30
CA SER A 532 -38.02 -10.38 0.55
C SER A 532 -39.54 -10.65 0.60
N ASP A 533 -39.99 -11.76 0.02
CA ASP A 533 -41.42 -12.09 -0.03
C ASP A 533 -41.98 -12.42 1.36
N THR A 534 -42.79 -11.50 1.90
CA THR A 534 -43.44 -11.61 3.22
C THR A 534 -44.85 -12.21 3.14
N SER A 535 -45.29 -12.64 1.96
CA SER A 535 -46.62 -13.20 1.75
C SER A 535 -46.81 -14.47 2.57
N GLY A 536 -47.75 -14.45 3.52
CA GLY A 536 -48.07 -15.61 4.37
C GLY A 536 -47.16 -15.81 5.59
N VAL A 537 -46.31 -14.83 5.93
CA VAL A 537 -45.43 -14.90 7.10
C VAL A 537 -46.08 -14.30 8.35
N GLN A 538 -45.95 -14.97 9.50
CA GLN A 538 -46.37 -14.42 10.79
C GLN A 538 -45.43 -13.30 11.23
N VAL A 539 -45.95 -12.07 11.20
CA VAL A 539 -45.22 -10.87 11.63
C VAL A 539 -45.14 -10.81 13.15
N CYS A 540 -43.98 -10.43 13.70
CA CYS A 540 -43.81 -10.31 15.14
C CYS A 540 -44.61 -9.10 15.67
N PRO A 541 -45.42 -9.25 16.73
CA PRO A 541 -46.19 -8.13 17.28
C PRO A 541 -45.30 -7.07 17.94
N ARG A 542 -44.09 -7.43 18.39
CA ARG A 542 -43.15 -6.49 19.04
C ARG A 542 -42.22 -5.80 18.05
N HIS A 543 -41.70 -6.55 17.08
CA HIS A 543 -40.62 -6.05 16.19
C HIS A 543 -40.97 -6.10 14.71
N GLY A 544 -42.24 -6.31 14.36
CA GLY A 544 -42.69 -6.34 12.98
C GLY A 544 -41.92 -7.36 12.13
N VAL A 545 -41.45 -6.89 10.97
CA VAL A 545 -40.60 -7.64 10.02
C VAL A 545 -39.12 -7.27 10.12
N GLU A 546 -38.74 -6.41 11.06
CA GLU A 546 -37.39 -5.84 11.13
C GLU A 546 -36.31 -6.91 11.39
N TYR A 547 -36.62 -7.87 12.26
CA TYR A 547 -35.75 -8.99 12.59
C TYR A 547 -36.27 -10.30 12.00
N LEU A 548 -37.03 -10.23 10.90
CA LEU A 548 -37.48 -11.42 10.20
C LEU A 548 -36.28 -12.10 9.52
N GLU A 549 -36.06 -13.37 9.86
CA GLU A 549 -34.99 -14.19 9.30
C GLU A 549 -35.56 -15.36 8.50
N TYR A 550 -34.90 -15.73 7.41
CA TYR A 550 -35.22 -16.91 6.62
C TYR A 550 -34.14 -17.97 6.76
N LYS A 551 -34.56 -19.23 6.73
CA LYS A 551 -33.66 -20.37 6.61
C LYS A 551 -33.18 -20.48 5.16
N CYS A 552 -31.91 -20.83 4.96
CA CYS A 552 -31.40 -21.25 3.66
C CYS A 552 -32.16 -22.47 3.15
N ARG A 553 -32.66 -22.43 1.91
CA ARG A 553 -33.40 -23.53 1.32
C ARG A 553 -32.64 -24.86 1.36
N PHE A 554 -31.32 -24.81 1.21
CA PHE A 554 -30.45 -25.97 1.02
C PHE A 554 -29.67 -26.41 2.27
N CYS A 555 -29.74 -25.70 3.39
CA CYS A 555 -29.09 -26.12 4.63
C CYS A 555 -29.75 -25.55 5.89
N CYS A 556 -29.26 -25.96 7.06
CA CYS A 556 -29.68 -25.46 8.37
C CYS A 556 -28.85 -24.21 8.77
N SER A 557 -28.84 -23.18 7.92
CA SER A 557 -28.18 -21.89 8.20
C SER A 557 -29.12 -20.73 7.89
N ILE A 558 -28.84 -19.57 8.47
CA ILE A 558 -29.57 -18.32 8.19
C ILE A 558 -29.21 -17.85 6.77
N ALA A 559 -30.23 -17.41 6.03
CA ALA A 559 -30.07 -16.91 4.69
C ALA A 559 -29.57 -15.45 4.69
N VAL A 560 -28.74 -15.15 3.70
CA VAL A 560 -28.19 -13.82 3.42
C VAL A 560 -28.73 -13.29 2.11
N TYR A 561 -28.80 -14.14 1.09
CA TYR A 561 -29.20 -13.78 -0.26
C TYR A 561 -30.66 -14.18 -0.53
N PHE A 562 -31.34 -13.38 -1.34
CA PHE A 562 -32.62 -13.71 -1.94
C PHE A 562 -32.51 -13.58 -3.46
N CYS A 563 -32.46 -14.72 -4.14
CA CYS A 563 -32.21 -14.79 -5.57
C CYS A 563 -33.47 -15.25 -6.31
N PHE A 564 -33.56 -14.90 -7.60
CA PHE A 564 -34.62 -15.35 -8.51
C PHE A 564 -36.04 -15.02 -8.03
N GLY A 565 -36.18 -14.02 -7.15
CA GLY A 565 -37.45 -13.60 -6.55
C GLY A 565 -38.16 -14.67 -5.71
N THR A 566 -37.50 -15.79 -5.40
CA THR A 566 -38.18 -16.96 -4.81
C THR A 566 -37.33 -17.75 -3.81
N THR A 567 -36.01 -17.65 -3.83
CA THR A 567 -35.14 -18.60 -3.12
C THR A 567 -34.16 -17.91 -2.18
N HIS A 568 -34.13 -18.35 -0.91
CA HIS A 568 -33.21 -17.85 0.10
C HIS A 568 -31.96 -18.74 0.22
N PHE A 569 -30.76 -18.13 0.17
CA PHE A 569 -29.47 -18.82 0.28
C PHE A 569 -28.62 -18.25 1.42
N CYS A 570 -27.93 -19.13 2.16
CA CYS A 570 -26.74 -18.72 2.90
C CYS A 570 -25.56 -18.56 1.92
N ALA A 571 -24.51 -17.83 2.33
CA ALA A 571 -23.38 -17.53 1.44
C ALA A 571 -22.73 -18.77 0.78
N PRO A 572 -22.36 -19.85 1.52
CA PRO A 572 -21.70 -20.99 0.86
C PRO A 572 -22.61 -21.78 -0.08
N CYS A 573 -23.94 -21.73 0.13
CA CYS A 573 -24.91 -22.32 -0.78
C CYS A 573 -25.19 -21.42 -2.00
N HIS A 574 -25.05 -20.10 -1.85
CA HIS A 574 -25.11 -19.17 -2.96
C HIS A 574 -23.93 -19.39 -3.91
N ASP A 575 -22.71 -19.61 -3.40
CA ASP A 575 -21.55 -19.91 -4.26
C ASP A 575 -21.73 -21.20 -5.10
N ASP A 576 -22.46 -22.19 -4.58
CA ASP A 576 -22.72 -23.49 -5.22
C ASP A 576 -24.14 -23.59 -5.78
N PHE A 577 -24.81 -22.45 -6.03
CA PHE A 577 -26.24 -22.42 -6.34
C PHE A 577 -26.59 -23.22 -7.61
N GLN A 578 -25.70 -23.23 -8.62
CA GLN A 578 -25.92 -23.93 -9.89
C GLN A 578 -26.13 -25.44 -9.66
N ARG A 579 -25.24 -26.05 -8.86
CA ARG A 579 -25.36 -27.45 -8.48
C ARG A 579 -26.58 -27.67 -7.61
N LEU A 580 -26.78 -26.84 -6.58
CA LEU A 580 -27.84 -27.05 -5.60
C LEU A 580 -29.24 -26.94 -6.21
N MET A 581 -29.45 -25.99 -7.13
CA MET A 581 -30.72 -25.83 -7.86
C MET A 581 -31.02 -26.99 -8.82
N SER A 582 -29.99 -27.71 -9.28
CA SER A 582 -30.14 -28.88 -10.15
C SER A 582 -30.49 -30.18 -9.39
N LEU A 583 -30.32 -30.19 -8.06
CA LEU A 583 -30.59 -31.37 -7.24
C LEU A 583 -32.11 -31.59 -7.05
N PRO A 584 -32.63 -32.78 -7.37
CA PRO A 584 -34.00 -33.16 -7.04
C PRO A 584 -34.25 -33.10 -5.52
N LYS A 585 -35.42 -32.61 -5.10
CA LYS A 585 -35.78 -32.45 -3.68
C LYS A 585 -35.64 -33.75 -2.86
N ASN A 586 -35.94 -34.90 -3.47
CA ASN A 586 -35.86 -36.21 -2.83
C ASN A 586 -34.41 -36.70 -2.57
N LEU A 587 -33.41 -36.05 -3.17
CA LEU A 587 -31.99 -36.35 -2.94
C LEU A 587 -31.34 -35.41 -1.92
N LEU A 588 -32.08 -34.41 -1.42
CA LEU A 588 -31.56 -33.51 -0.40
C LEU A 588 -31.52 -34.21 0.97
N PRO A 589 -30.44 -33.99 1.76
CA PRO A 589 -30.30 -34.65 3.05
C PRO A 589 -31.33 -34.14 4.06
N ALA A 590 -31.70 -35.04 4.98
CA ALA A 590 -32.51 -34.71 6.13
C ALA A 590 -31.70 -33.91 7.17
N CYS A 591 -32.39 -33.10 7.97
CA CYS A 591 -31.80 -32.36 9.08
C CYS A 591 -31.07 -33.30 10.07
N PRO A 592 -29.87 -32.97 10.56
CA PRO A 592 -29.11 -31.71 10.39
C PRO A 592 -28.28 -31.62 9.09
N VAL A 593 -28.34 -30.47 8.42
CA VAL A 593 -27.64 -30.20 7.14
C VAL A 593 -26.75 -28.97 7.23
N GLY A 594 -25.47 -29.13 6.96
CA GLY A 594 -24.49 -28.05 6.83
C GLY A 594 -24.54 -27.36 5.47
N PRO A 595 -23.77 -26.27 5.27
CA PRO A 595 -23.71 -25.56 3.99
C PRO A 595 -23.32 -26.48 2.82
N ARG A 596 -23.68 -26.11 1.58
CA ARG A 596 -23.51 -26.92 0.33
C ARG A 596 -24.21 -28.29 0.35
N SER A 597 -25.31 -28.37 1.10
CA SER A 597 -26.09 -29.60 1.31
C SER A 597 -25.25 -30.75 1.87
N THR A 598 -24.32 -30.45 2.78
CA THR A 598 -23.48 -31.47 3.42
C THR A 598 -24.20 -32.08 4.62
N PRO A 599 -24.45 -33.40 4.67
CA PRO A 599 -25.01 -34.05 5.84
C PRO A 599 -24.09 -33.87 7.06
N MET A 600 -24.66 -33.59 8.22
CA MET A 600 -23.91 -33.53 9.48
C MET A 600 -24.10 -34.84 10.28
N GLU A 601 -23.15 -35.15 11.16
CA GLU A 601 -23.28 -36.26 12.11
C GLU A 601 -24.50 -36.06 13.03
N GLU A 602 -24.99 -37.14 13.64
CA GLU A 602 -26.17 -37.11 14.50
C GLU A 602 -26.02 -36.06 15.62
N GLY A 603 -26.88 -35.04 15.59
CA GLY A 603 -26.81 -33.91 16.49
C GLY A 603 -28.05 -33.00 16.39
N ALA A 604 -28.16 -32.06 17.32
CA ALA A 604 -29.24 -31.07 17.28
C ALA A 604 -29.10 -30.15 16.06
N CYS A 605 -30.24 -29.76 15.46
CA CYS A 605 -30.25 -28.81 14.35
C CYS A 605 -29.50 -27.52 14.73
N PRO A 606 -28.58 -26.99 13.89
CA PRO A 606 -27.88 -25.74 14.15
C PRO A 606 -28.81 -24.54 14.40
N LEU A 607 -30.00 -24.54 13.80
CA LEU A 607 -31.02 -23.49 13.99
C LEU A 607 -31.83 -23.66 15.29
N LYS A 608 -31.62 -24.76 16.02
CA LYS A 608 -32.30 -25.11 17.29
C LYS A 608 -33.83 -25.01 17.24
N MET A 609 -34.43 -25.22 16.07
CA MET A 609 -35.87 -25.16 15.86
C MET A 609 -36.34 -26.22 14.88
N LYS A 610 -37.63 -26.58 14.95
CA LYS A 610 -38.27 -27.43 13.96
C LYS A 610 -38.54 -26.61 12.69
N HIS A 611 -38.21 -27.18 11.54
CA HIS A 611 -38.43 -26.57 10.24
C HIS A 611 -38.79 -27.64 9.19
N PRO A 612 -39.37 -27.25 8.05
CA PRO A 612 -39.66 -28.16 6.94
C PRO A 612 -38.40 -28.85 6.39
N PRO A 613 -38.54 -29.93 5.59
CA PRO A 613 -37.43 -30.61 4.94
C PRO A 613 -36.56 -29.66 4.09
N THR A 614 -35.29 -30.04 3.92
CA THR A 614 -34.36 -29.33 3.03
C THR A 614 -34.93 -29.27 1.61
N GLY A 615 -34.86 -28.10 0.96
CA GLY A 615 -35.46 -27.84 -0.35
C GLY A 615 -36.73 -26.99 -0.33
N GLU A 616 -37.20 -26.61 0.86
CA GLU A 616 -38.37 -25.74 1.07
C GLU A 616 -37.99 -24.41 1.73
N GLU A 617 -38.67 -23.35 1.31
CA GLU A 617 -38.54 -22.01 1.89
C GLU A 617 -39.17 -21.99 3.28
N PHE A 618 -38.52 -21.31 4.22
CA PHE A 618 -39.01 -21.25 5.59
C PHE A 618 -38.65 -19.92 6.26
N ALA A 619 -39.68 -19.14 6.56
CA ALA A 619 -39.58 -17.97 7.40
C ALA A 619 -39.47 -18.41 8.86
N MET A 620 -38.36 -18.07 9.52
CA MET A 620 -38.09 -18.47 10.90
C MET A 620 -38.74 -17.53 11.93
N GLY A 621 -39.39 -16.45 11.47
CA GLY A 621 -39.95 -15.42 12.32
C GLY A 621 -38.89 -14.45 12.85
N CYS A 622 -39.18 -13.82 13.98
CA CYS A 622 -38.29 -12.83 14.60
C CYS A 622 -37.09 -13.50 15.27
N GLY A 623 -35.88 -13.25 14.73
CA GLY A 623 -34.63 -13.81 15.23
C GLY A 623 -34.33 -13.50 16.70
N ILE A 624 -34.75 -12.32 17.17
CA ILE A 624 -34.63 -11.93 18.59
C ILE A 624 -35.56 -12.75 19.47
N CYS A 625 -36.85 -12.79 19.13
CA CYS A 625 -37.85 -13.44 19.99
C CYS A 625 -37.64 -14.95 20.09
N ARG A 626 -37.07 -15.58 19.06
CA ARG A 626 -36.74 -17.00 19.06
C ARG A 626 -35.76 -17.38 20.16
N ASN A 627 -34.79 -16.52 20.46
CA ASN A 627 -33.77 -16.80 21.48
C ASN A 627 -34.24 -16.44 22.89
N ILE A 628 -35.33 -15.67 23.03
CA ILE A 628 -35.99 -15.41 24.32
C ILE A 628 -36.76 -16.65 24.80
N SER A 629 -37.36 -17.45 23.91
CA SER A 629 -38.08 -18.68 24.34
C SER A 629 -37.16 -19.79 24.88
N THR A 630 -35.84 -19.59 24.82
CA THR A 630 -34.82 -20.46 25.44
C THR A 630 -34.34 -19.95 26.80
N PHE A 631 -34.83 -18.81 27.29
CA PHE A 631 -34.60 -18.30 28.64
C PHE A 631 -35.64 -18.80 29.64
#